data_AF-A0A1J1C8X9-F1
#
_entry.id   AF-A0A1J1C8X9-F1
#
_cell.length_a   1.000
_cell.length_b   1.000
_cell.length_c   1.000
_cell.angle_alpha   90.00
_cell.angle_beta   90.00
_cell.angle_gamma   90.00
#
_symmetry.space_group_name_H-M   'P 1'
#
loop_
_entity.id
_entity.type
_entity.pdbx_description
1 polymer ?
#
loop_
_entity_poly.entity_id
_entity_poly.type
_entity_poly.pdbx_seq_one_letter_code
_entity_poly.pdbx_strand_id
1 'polypeptide(L)'
;MWLARTYVAQDKKEEALELLNSLLSQKLPKRLAAEAFYILGKLHFEQEDYEEAIDFLSRAVEITRDDEIKGDALFMMGDAYYQLQQYDNAIESYDVLSKLDIPAIREYEATAKKVESLIELERYEEAEKILRKMLGSPRFKDQFSLIETRLANLYEIQGETDLARDYYYEIIKKYPRKEGAILSYYYLGQLYEFEYANFDSAQVYYQKVKNLKTHPEVLQDAREKANLLKEYLKIRDQLRKDYRDLAKLERGDSLLTDSMEVAGDSVLVGQKEELNTAQSLTPSMGEKPKVAFEIPRRENDVFWERVRSYKDSLSRFRRDTTLTYEDSLKIFPKKKLKKRAKKVLVSRTPEEVNESFKKNTFAKAEFFLLKYQNYDSAAASYRTFIKQFEDSVLTPKSYYALYYIYHNLKHDSLKADSIKQLIIATYPNTIYGQKLSGKTELKTDIEEVSQSHTLYRQAEDLMDHGDYQKALKFLQEIALKDSGSVWAQKARFAIAYIYEKHLKDVQKAIDAYSELIKEYPKSKYAAIAKRKIAPPPPEPEEKPAEEKDEKTEQADAESTVREQEEQPQKTAPVPEEREARPKPKIDRKRDL
;
A
#
# COMPACT_ATOMS: atom_id res chain seq x y z
N MET A 1 9.41 -9.73 54.24
CA MET A 1 8.29 -9.33 53.36
C MET A 1 8.49 -7.96 52.72
N TRP A 2 8.52 -6.86 53.48
CA TRP A 2 8.72 -5.51 52.90
C TRP A 2 9.96 -5.40 52.01
N LEU A 3 11.11 -5.89 52.48
CA LEU A 3 12.35 -5.88 51.70
C LEU A 3 12.22 -6.69 50.39
N ALA A 4 11.56 -7.86 50.43
CA ALA A 4 11.31 -8.66 49.23
C ALA A 4 10.45 -7.90 48.21
N ARG A 5 9.37 -7.24 48.66
CA ARG A 5 8.56 -6.37 47.79
C ARG A 5 9.38 -5.24 47.18
N THR A 6 10.28 -4.64 47.96
CA THR A 6 11.18 -3.59 47.47
C THR A 6 12.13 -4.13 46.40
N TYR A 7 12.69 -5.32 46.57
CA TYR A 7 13.53 -5.94 45.55
C TYR A 7 12.76 -6.23 44.27
N VAL A 8 11.54 -6.77 44.36
CA VAL A 8 10.66 -6.95 43.19
C VAL A 8 10.39 -5.61 42.49
N ALA A 9 10.08 -4.55 43.25
CA ALA A 9 9.83 -3.23 42.68
C ALA A 9 11.08 -2.57 42.06
N GLN A 10 12.28 -3.01 42.46
CA GLN A 10 13.56 -2.57 41.90
C GLN A 10 14.06 -3.47 40.77
N ASP A 11 13.27 -4.46 40.34
CA ASP A 11 13.65 -5.48 39.36
C ASP A 11 14.88 -6.34 39.77
N LYS A 12 15.11 -6.42 41.09
CA LYS A 12 16.16 -7.25 41.72
C LYS A 12 15.61 -8.65 42.00
N LYS A 13 15.41 -9.42 40.93
CA LYS A 13 14.69 -10.70 40.96
C LYS A 13 15.43 -11.76 41.77
N GLU A 14 16.74 -11.89 41.58
CA GLU A 14 17.56 -12.90 42.27
C GLU A 14 17.56 -12.68 43.79
N GLU A 15 17.78 -11.44 44.24
CA GLU A 15 17.77 -11.09 45.66
C GLU A 15 16.37 -11.25 46.28
N ALA A 16 15.31 -11.01 45.50
CA ALA A 16 13.94 -11.26 45.93
C ALA A 16 13.68 -12.76 46.12
N LEU A 17 14.10 -13.60 45.16
CA LEU A 17 13.94 -15.06 45.21
C LEU A 17 14.67 -15.66 46.41
N GLU A 18 15.95 -15.33 46.61
CA GLU A 18 16.74 -15.81 47.76
C GLU A 18 16.10 -15.43 49.10
N LEU A 19 15.68 -14.17 49.22
CA LEU A 19 15.06 -13.66 50.44
C LEU A 19 13.71 -14.32 50.72
N LEU A 20 12.89 -14.55 49.70
CA LEU A 20 11.58 -15.21 49.84
C LEU A 20 11.72 -16.69 50.20
N ASN A 21 12.66 -17.41 49.59
CA ASN A 21 12.97 -18.80 49.93
C ASN A 21 13.49 -18.91 51.37
N SER A 22 14.39 -18.02 51.77
CA SER A 22 14.84 -17.93 53.16
C SER A 22 13.70 -17.61 54.13
N LEU A 23 12.79 -16.70 53.77
CA LEU A 23 11.64 -16.35 54.60
C LEU A 23 10.69 -17.54 54.80
N LEU A 24 10.42 -18.31 53.74
CA LEU A 24 9.54 -19.48 53.76
C LEU A 24 10.14 -20.68 54.51
N SER A 25 11.46 -20.73 54.72
CA SER A 25 12.11 -21.71 55.60
C SER A 25 11.76 -21.51 57.09
N GLN A 26 11.21 -20.34 57.44
CA GLN A 26 10.83 -19.98 58.80
C GLN A 26 9.34 -20.22 59.04
N LYS A 27 8.93 -20.34 60.31
CA LYS A 27 7.51 -20.45 60.67
C LYS A 27 6.80 -19.10 60.52
N LEU A 28 6.08 -18.93 59.41
CA LEU A 28 5.31 -17.71 59.11
C LEU A 28 3.83 -17.85 59.44
N PRO A 29 3.13 -16.74 59.77
CA PRO A 29 1.68 -16.68 59.70
C PRO A 29 1.18 -17.02 58.30
N LYS A 30 0.07 -17.78 58.20
CA LYS A 30 -0.48 -18.26 56.91
C LYS A 30 -0.64 -17.16 55.87
N ARG A 31 -1.10 -15.97 56.28
CA ARG A 31 -1.26 -14.82 55.38
C ARG A 31 0.06 -14.36 54.74
N LEU A 32 1.14 -14.30 55.53
CA LEU A 32 2.45 -13.89 55.03
C LEU A 32 3.11 -14.99 54.19
N ALA A 33 2.89 -16.26 54.56
CA ALA A 33 3.34 -17.38 53.75
C ALA A 33 2.64 -17.40 52.38
N ALA A 34 1.31 -17.17 52.34
CA ALA A 34 0.54 -17.12 51.09
C ALA A 34 1.05 -16.01 50.18
N GLU A 35 1.30 -14.83 50.74
CA GLU A 35 1.83 -13.70 49.99
C GLU A 35 3.24 -14.00 49.46
N ALA A 36 4.10 -14.62 50.26
CA ALA A 36 5.45 -14.99 49.81
C ALA A 36 5.42 -16.02 48.67
N PHE A 37 4.56 -17.03 48.77
CA PHE A 37 4.34 -18.00 47.69
C PHE A 37 3.78 -17.36 46.43
N TYR A 38 2.80 -16.45 46.57
CA TYR A 38 2.26 -15.72 45.42
C TYR A 38 3.34 -14.90 44.71
N ILE A 39 4.20 -14.20 45.45
CA ILE A 39 5.28 -13.40 44.85
C ILE A 39 6.34 -14.30 44.20
N LEU A 40 6.70 -15.43 44.80
CA LEU A 40 7.59 -16.41 44.14
C LEU A 40 6.98 -16.91 42.84
N GLY A 41 5.71 -17.32 42.87
CA GLY A 41 5.00 -17.78 41.68
C GLY A 41 4.95 -16.71 40.59
N LYS A 42 4.73 -15.45 40.97
CA LYS A 42 4.82 -14.31 40.05
C LYS A 42 6.20 -14.13 39.44
N LEU A 43 7.27 -14.23 40.24
CA LEU A 43 8.63 -14.07 39.74
C LEU A 43 9.00 -15.17 38.75
N HIS A 44 8.66 -16.42 39.05
CA HIS A 44 8.86 -17.55 38.12
C HIS A 44 8.03 -17.37 36.84
N PHE A 45 6.78 -16.91 36.94
CA PHE A 45 5.96 -16.61 35.76
C PHE A 45 6.61 -15.56 34.84
N GLU A 46 7.18 -14.49 35.43
CA GLU A 46 7.92 -13.47 34.67
C GLU A 46 9.25 -13.96 34.09
N GLN A 47 9.77 -15.08 34.58
CA GLN A 47 10.95 -15.77 34.03
C GLN A 47 10.59 -16.81 32.97
N GLU A 48 9.29 -16.95 32.65
CA GLU A 48 8.74 -17.99 31.75
C GLU A 48 8.86 -19.42 32.30
N ASP A 49 9.19 -19.56 33.60
CA ASP A 49 9.22 -20.81 34.35
C ASP A 49 7.80 -21.16 34.84
N TYR A 50 6.92 -21.53 33.90
CA TYR A 50 5.48 -21.64 34.17
C TYR A 50 5.13 -22.79 35.12
N GLU A 51 5.83 -23.91 35.06
CA GLU A 51 5.61 -25.06 35.94
C GLU A 51 5.94 -24.72 37.41
N GLU A 52 7.08 -24.09 37.67
CA GLU A 52 7.48 -23.60 38.98
C GLU A 52 6.53 -22.52 39.49
N ALA A 53 6.08 -21.62 38.59
CA ALA A 53 5.07 -20.64 38.91
C ALA A 53 3.79 -21.31 39.43
N ILE A 54 3.30 -22.35 38.75
CA ILE A 54 2.11 -23.10 39.15
C ILE A 54 2.28 -23.77 40.51
N ASP A 55 3.44 -24.39 40.81
CA ASP A 55 3.70 -24.99 42.13
C ASP A 55 3.61 -23.94 43.25
N PHE A 56 4.29 -22.80 43.10
CA PHE A 56 4.24 -21.75 44.13
C PHE A 56 2.85 -21.10 44.25
N LEU A 57 2.18 -20.82 43.14
CA LEU A 57 0.84 -20.23 43.14
C LEU A 57 -0.19 -21.19 43.76
N SER A 58 -0.11 -22.50 43.47
CA SER A 58 -1.02 -23.50 44.06
C SER A 58 -0.90 -23.52 45.59
N ARG A 59 0.32 -23.46 46.13
CA ARG A 59 0.58 -23.37 47.58
C ARG A 59 -0.01 -22.09 48.18
N ALA A 60 0.04 -20.97 47.46
CA ALA A 60 -0.59 -19.73 47.91
C ALA A 60 -2.13 -19.89 48.01
N VAL A 61 -2.75 -20.49 46.99
CA VAL A 61 -4.21 -20.76 46.93
C VAL A 61 -4.68 -21.70 48.04
N GLU A 62 -3.88 -22.71 48.37
CA GLU A 62 -4.22 -23.71 49.40
C GLU A 62 -4.25 -23.13 50.82
N ILE A 63 -3.30 -22.24 51.14
CA ILE A 63 -3.10 -21.79 52.52
C ILE A 63 -3.79 -20.46 52.84
N THR A 64 -4.16 -19.68 51.82
CA THR A 64 -4.84 -18.40 52.00
C THR A 64 -6.35 -18.58 52.23
N ARG A 65 -6.92 -17.65 53.00
CA ARG A 65 -8.39 -17.43 53.09
C ARG A 65 -8.80 -16.07 52.55
N ASP A 66 -7.82 -15.32 52.03
CA ASP A 66 -7.99 -14.00 51.47
C ASP A 66 -8.36 -14.16 49.99
N ASP A 67 -9.60 -13.84 49.64
CA ASP A 67 -10.12 -14.01 48.28
C ASP A 67 -9.39 -13.13 47.26
N GLU A 68 -8.78 -12.02 47.68
CA GLU A 68 -7.99 -11.15 46.79
C GLU A 68 -6.69 -11.86 46.37
N ILE A 69 -5.91 -12.34 47.34
CA ILE A 69 -4.68 -13.11 47.06
C ILE A 69 -5.01 -14.39 46.32
N LYS A 70 -6.09 -15.07 46.72
CA LYS A 70 -6.53 -16.32 46.08
C LYS A 70 -6.93 -16.09 44.63
N GLY A 71 -7.68 -15.02 44.36
CA GLY A 71 -8.09 -14.62 43.02
C GLY A 71 -6.90 -14.27 42.14
N ASP A 72 -5.98 -13.43 42.61
CA ASP A 72 -4.77 -13.07 41.87
C ASP A 72 -3.90 -14.31 41.57
N ALA A 73 -3.72 -15.21 42.55
CA ALA A 73 -2.96 -16.44 42.34
C ALA A 73 -3.62 -17.38 41.33
N LEU A 74 -4.94 -17.59 41.41
CA LEU A 74 -5.69 -18.40 40.44
C LEU A 74 -5.66 -17.80 39.03
N PHE A 75 -5.71 -16.47 38.91
CA PHE A 75 -5.61 -15.79 37.63
C PHE A 75 -4.25 -16.07 36.98
N MET A 76 -3.17 -15.88 37.74
CA MET A 76 -1.80 -16.16 37.26
C MET A 76 -1.58 -17.64 36.97
N MET A 77 -2.17 -18.56 37.75
CA MET A 77 -2.13 -20.00 37.43
C MET A 77 -2.82 -20.29 36.10
N GLY A 78 -3.99 -19.69 35.88
CA GLY A 78 -4.71 -19.81 34.60
C GLY A 78 -3.85 -19.32 33.43
N ASP A 79 -3.20 -18.17 33.58
CA ASP A 79 -2.29 -17.63 32.56
C ASP A 79 -1.07 -18.54 32.35
N ALA A 80 -0.50 -19.12 33.40
CA ALA A 80 0.63 -20.06 33.30
C ALA A 80 0.23 -21.34 32.56
N TYR A 81 -0.93 -21.91 32.90
CA TYR A 81 -1.48 -23.05 32.18
C TYR A 81 -1.77 -22.72 30.71
N TYR A 82 -2.23 -21.50 30.41
CA TYR A 82 -2.45 -21.05 29.03
C TYR A 82 -1.14 -21.03 28.22
N GLN A 83 -0.05 -20.50 28.78
CA GLN A 83 1.26 -20.47 28.11
C GLN A 83 1.81 -21.88 27.85
N LEU A 84 1.55 -22.81 28.77
CA LEU A 84 1.85 -24.24 28.61
C LEU A 84 0.89 -24.99 27.66
N GLN A 85 -0.06 -24.29 27.02
CA GLN A 85 -1.11 -24.85 26.16
C GLN A 85 -2.02 -25.87 26.88
N GLN A 86 -2.04 -25.84 28.21
CA GLN A 86 -2.90 -26.66 29.06
C GLN A 86 -4.25 -25.95 29.28
N TYR A 87 -4.99 -25.75 28.20
CA TYR A 87 -6.18 -24.90 28.18
C TYR A 87 -7.29 -25.37 29.13
N ASP A 88 -7.48 -26.68 29.32
CA ASP A 88 -8.47 -27.20 30.28
C ASP A 88 -8.12 -26.83 31.74
N ASN A 89 -6.84 -26.90 32.11
CA ASN A 89 -6.36 -26.50 33.45
C ASN A 89 -6.47 -24.98 33.64
N ALA A 90 -6.23 -24.20 32.57
CA ALA A 90 -6.45 -22.77 32.58
C ALA A 90 -7.93 -22.43 32.83
N ILE A 91 -8.84 -23.09 32.10
CA ILE A 91 -10.29 -22.96 32.27
C ILE A 91 -10.72 -23.28 33.70
N GLU A 92 -10.21 -24.36 34.30
CA GLU A 92 -10.52 -24.72 35.69
C GLU A 92 -10.09 -23.62 36.67
N SER A 93 -8.87 -23.09 36.50
CA SER A 93 -8.34 -22.01 37.35
C SER A 93 -9.22 -20.76 37.29
N TYR A 94 -9.63 -20.33 36.08
CA TYR A 94 -10.55 -19.21 35.91
C TYR A 94 -11.96 -19.49 36.45
N ASP A 95 -12.44 -20.73 36.36
CA ASP A 95 -13.74 -21.13 36.91
C ASP A 95 -13.76 -21.10 38.44
N VAL A 96 -12.68 -21.53 39.09
CA VAL A 96 -12.55 -21.42 40.55
C VAL A 96 -12.51 -19.96 40.97
N LEU A 97 -11.78 -19.12 40.24
CA LEU A 97 -11.70 -17.68 40.50
C LEU A 97 -13.07 -17.00 40.40
N SER A 98 -13.88 -17.36 39.39
CA SER A 98 -15.22 -16.76 39.17
C SER A 98 -16.22 -17.00 40.32
N LYS A 99 -15.92 -17.92 41.24
CA LYS A 99 -16.75 -18.25 42.41
C LYS A 99 -16.38 -17.43 43.65
N LEU A 100 -15.30 -16.65 43.62
CA LEU A 100 -14.84 -15.82 44.72
C LEU A 100 -15.58 -14.47 44.75
N ASP A 101 -15.59 -13.80 45.90
CA ASP A 101 -16.11 -12.42 46.01
C ASP A 101 -15.06 -11.41 45.54
N ILE A 102 -14.93 -11.27 44.22
CA ILE A 102 -13.93 -10.42 43.57
C ILE A 102 -14.56 -9.23 42.82
N PRO A 103 -13.78 -8.16 42.51
CA PRO A 103 -14.25 -7.07 41.68
C PRO A 103 -14.71 -7.53 40.28
N ALA A 104 -15.75 -6.88 39.75
CA ALA A 104 -16.33 -7.22 38.44
C ALA A 104 -15.30 -7.17 37.29
N ILE A 105 -14.31 -6.29 37.38
CA ILE A 105 -13.23 -6.18 36.38
C ILE A 105 -12.36 -7.45 36.35
N ARG A 106 -12.00 -7.99 37.52
CA ARG A 106 -11.21 -9.23 37.64
C ARG A 106 -11.99 -10.44 37.13
N GLU A 107 -13.27 -10.50 37.48
CA GLU A 107 -14.16 -11.56 36.98
C GLU A 107 -14.29 -11.50 35.45
N TYR A 108 -14.41 -10.28 34.88
CA TYR A 108 -14.41 -10.08 33.44
C TYR A 108 -13.09 -10.56 32.80
N GLU A 109 -11.94 -10.16 33.34
CA GLU A 109 -10.61 -10.55 32.84
C GLU A 109 -10.46 -12.07 32.81
N ALA A 110 -10.80 -12.75 33.91
CA ALA A 110 -10.71 -14.21 34.01
C ALA A 110 -11.69 -14.91 33.06
N THR A 111 -12.92 -14.41 32.95
CA THR A 111 -13.93 -15.00 32.05
C THR A 111 -13.53 -14.79 30.59
N ALA A 112 -12.91 -13.65 30.25
CA ALA A 112 -12.37 -13.38 28.93
C ALA A 112 -11.22 -14.33 28.57
N LYS A 113 -10.31 -14.60 29.53
CA LYS A 113 -9.23 -15.59 29.37
C LYS A 113 -9.73 -17.03 29.26
N LYS A 114 -10.79 -17.37 29.99
CA LYS A 114 -11.51 -18.63 29.81
C LYS A 114 -12.07 -18.77 28.38
N VAL A 115 -12.67 -17.70 27.85
CA VAL A 115 -13.16 -17.67 26.46
C VAL A 115 -12.02 -17.85 25.46
N GLU A 116 -10.89 -17.17 25.66
CA GLU A 116 -9.68 -17.38 24.83
C GLU A 116 -9.23 -18.85 24.85
N SER A 117 -9.16 -19.46 26.04
CA SER A 117 -8.80 -20.88 26.19
C SER A 117 -9.77 -21.83 25.48
N LEU A 118 -11.07 -21.52 25.49
CA LEU A 118 -12.08 -22.31 24.77
C LEU A 118 -11.95 -22.16 23.24
N ILE A 119 -11.54 -21.00 22.76
CA ILE A 119 -11.31 -20.74 21.33
C ILE A 119 -10.11 -21.57 20.84
N GLU A 120 -9.02 -21.63 21.62
CA GLU A 120 -7.85 -22.45 21.30
C GLU A 120 -8.18 -23.96 21.28
N LEU A 121 -9.16 -24.38 22.09
CA LEU A 121 -9.71 -25.75 22.06
C LEU A 121 -10.78 -25.97 20.97
N GLU A 122 -11.04 -24.98 20.11
CA GLU A 122 -12.10 -25.00 19.10
C GLU A 122 -13.52 -25.20 19.67
N ARG A 123 -13.72 -24.98 20.97
CA ARG A 123 -15.02 -25.12 21.69
C ARG A 123 -15.86 -23.85 21.56
N TYR A 124 -16.15 -23.46 20.32
CA TYR A 124 -16.74 -22.16 20.00
C TYR A 124 -18.15 -21.95 20.56
N GLU A 125 -18.99 -22.98 20.60
CA GLU A 125 -20.35 -22.87 21.14
C GLU A 125 -20.36 -22.55 22.64
N GLU A 126 -19.39 -23.10 23.38
CA GLU A 126 -19.24 -22.83 24.80
C GLU A 126 -18.71 -21.42 25.05
N ALA A 127 -17.73 -20.99 24.26
CA ALA A 127 -17.23 -19.61 24.26
C ALA A 127 -18.36 -18.60 23.99
N GLU A 128 -19.16 -18.84 22.96
CA GLU A 128 -20.31 -17.99 22.60
C GLU A 128 -21.32 -17.91 23.74
N LYS A 129 -21.68 -19.06 24.33
CA LYS A 129 -22.62 -19.14 25.44
C LYS A 129 -22.15 -18.33 26.65
N ILE A 130 -20.85 -18.37 26.97
CA ILE A 130 -20.26 -17.59 28.06
C ILE A 130 -20.34 -16.09 27.75
N LEU A 131 -19.90 -15.66 26.56
CA LEU A 131 -19.96 -14.25 26.16
C LEU A 131 -21.40 -13.71 26.21
N ARG A 132 -22.38 -14.49 25.74
CA ARG A 132 -23.80 -14.13 25.82
C ARG A 132 -24.30 -14.01 27.25
N LYS A 133 -23.89 -14.92 28.14
CA LYS A 133 -24.21 -14.84 29.57
C LYS A 133 -23.65 -13.56 30.19
N MET A 134 -22.43 -13.16 29.82
CA MET A 134 -21.83 -11.91 30.29
C MET A 134 -22.63 -10.69 29.81
N LEU A 135 -23.06 -10.67 28.55
CA LEU A 135 -23.90 -9.58 28.01
C LEU A 135 -25.29 -9.48 28.67
N GLY A 136 -25.80 -10.59 29.22
CA GLY A 136 -27.05 -10.61 29.98
C GLY A 136 -26.92 -10.08 31.41
N SER A 137 -25.70 -9.95 31.94
CA SER A 137 -25.45 -9.52 33.31
C SER A 137 -25.18 -8.02 33.41
N PRO A 138 -25.98 -7.24 34.17
CA PRO A 138 -25.72 -5.82 34.41
C PRO A 138 -24.35 -5.53 35.04
N ARG A 139 -23.75 -6.53 35.69
CA ARG A 139 -22.44 -6.44 36.35
C ARG A 139 -21.30 -6.14 35.38
N PHE A 140 -21.42 -6.54 34.11
CA PHE A 140 -20.41 -6.29 33.08
C PHE A 140 -20.75 -5.14 32.14
N LYS A 141 -21.69 -4.26 32.53
CA LYS A 141 -22.21 -3.19 31.67
C LYS A 141 -21.11 -2.28 31.12
N ASP A 142 -20.06 -2.03 31.90
CA ASP A 142 -18.94 -1.19 31.47
C ASP A 142 -18.05 -1.88 30.42
N GLN A 143 -18.06 -3.21 30.38
CA GLN A 143 -17.28 -4.06 29.48
C GLN A 143 -18.09 -4.55 28.28
N PHE A 144 -19.38 -4.22 28.16
CA PHE A 144 -20.23 -4.68 27.05
C PHE A 144 -19.61 -4.43 25.67
N SER A 145 -18.95 -3.29 25.45
CA SER A 145 -18.29 -3.04 24.17
C SER A 145 -17.19 -4.06 23.88
N LEU A 146 -16.42 -4.46 24.89
CA LEU A 146 -15.33 -5.43 24.73
C LEU A 146 -15.87 -6.85 24.56
N ILE A 147 -16.91 -7.21 25.32
CA ILE A 147 -17.56 -8.52 25.22
C ILE A 147 -18.22 -8.70 23.83
N GLU A 148 -18.90 -7.67 23.33
CA GLU A 148 -19.46 -7.69 21.96
C GLU A 148 -18.35 -7.80 20.90
N THR A 149 -17.22 -7.11 21.09
CA THR A 149 -16.07 -7.26 20.18
C THR A 149 -15.51 -8.68 20.20
N ARG A 150 -15.35 -9.29 21.37
CA ARG A 150 -14.91 -10.70 21.47
C ARG A 150 -15.87 -11.67 20.78
N LEU A 151 -17.18 -11.40 20.88
CA LEU A 151 -18.19 -12.19 20.17
C LEU A 151 -18.10 -12.01 18.65
N ALA A 152 -17.81 -10.80 18.17
CA ALA A 152 -17.57 -10.56 16.74
C ALA A 152 -16.31 -11.30 16.24
N ASN A 153 -15.21 -11.25 16.99
CA ASN A 153 -13.99 -11.99 16.68
C ASN A 153 -14.23 -13.50 16.64
N LEU A 154 -15.07 -14.04 17.54
CA LEU A 154 -15.42 -15.46 17.54
C LEU A 154 -16.08 -15.87 16.22
N TYR A 155 -17.02 -15.06 15.69
CA TYR A 155 -17.63 -15.32 14.38
C TYR A 155 -16.63 -15.20 13.23
N GLU A 156 -15.66 -14.30 13.33
CA GLU A 156 -14.58 -14.18 12.34
C GLU A 156 -13.73 -15.46 12.30
N ILE A 157 -13.34 -15.99 13.46
CA ILE A 157 -12.57 -17.23 13.60
C ILE A 157 -13.36 -18.43 13.05
N GLN A 158 -14.68 -18.46 13.22
CA GLN A 158 -15.56 -19.47 12.63
C GLN A 158 -15.73 -19.33 11.11
N GLY A 159 -15.17 -18.29 10.49
CA GLY A 159 -15.30 -18.00 9.06
C GLY A 159 -16.60 -17.27 8.67
N GLU A 160 -17.42 -16.86 9.64
CA GLU A 160 -18.61 -16.04 9.42
C GLU A 160 -18.24 -14.55 9.26
N THR A 161 -17.37 -14.25 8.30
CA THR A 161 -16.74 -12.93 8.09
C THR A 161 -17.73 -11.79 7.85
N ASP A 162 -18.80 -12.03 7.10
CA ASP A 162 -19.88 -11.05 6.89
C ASP A 162 -20.59 -10.71 8.20
N LEU A 163 -20.85 -11.72 9.04
CA LEU A 163 -21.54 -11.53 10.31
C LEU A 163 -20.64 -10.77 11.29
N ALA A 164 -19.36 -11.15 11.39
CA ALA A 164 -18.38 -10.44 12.20
C ALA A 164 -18.27 -8.96 11.83
N ARG A 165 -18.19 -8.66 10.51
CA ARG A 165 -18.20 -7.29 9.98
C ARG A 165 -19.40 -6.49 10.47
N ASP A 166 -20.60 -7.06 10.36
CA ASP A 166 -21.84 -6.38 10.73
C ASP A 166 -21.89 -6.12 12.25
N TYR A 167 -21.40 -7.07 13.06
CA TYR A 167 -21.22 -6.86 14.49
C TYR A 167 -20.24 -5.72 14.80
N TYR A 168 -19.07 -5.67 14.16
CA TYR A 168 -18.12 -4.57 14.36
C TYR A 168 -18.74 -3.21 14.05
N TYR A 169 -19.54 -3.10 12.98
CA TYR A 169 -20.25 -1.87 12.65
C TYR A 169 -21.26 -1.45 13.71
N GLU A 170 -22.05 -2.38 14.23
CA GLU A 170 -23.02 -2.08 15.27
C GLU A 170 -22.32 -1.69 16.59
N ILE A 171 -21.20 -2.32 16.95
CA ILE A 171 -20.39 -1.94 18.12
C ILE A 171 -19.88 -0.51 17.99
N ILE A 172 -19.33 -0.15 16.83
CA ILE A 172 -18.83 1.21 16.55
C ILE A 172 -19.95 2.25 16.68
N LYS A 173 -21.14 1.93 16.16
CA LYS A 173 -22.31 2.81 16.19
C LYS A 173 -22.88 2.96 17.60
N LYS A 174 -22.93 1.86 18.36
CA LYS A 174 -23.48 1.80 19.71
C LYS A 174 -22.53 2.39 20.75
N TYR A 175 -21.22 2.25 20.55
CA TYR A 175 -20.18 2.61 21.53
C TYR A 175 -19.02 3.44 20.94
N PRO A 176 -19.26 4.56 20.22
CA PRO A 176 -18.27 5.22 19.35
C PRO A 176 -16.99 5.74 20.02
N ARG A 177 -16.92 5.76 21.36
CA ARG A 177 -15.76 6.20 22.15
C ARG A 177 -15.28 5.17 23.16
N LYS A 178 -15.87 3.98 23.18
CA LYS A 178 -15.44 2.89 24.06
C LYS A 178 -14.35 2.08 23.38
N GLU A 179 -13.58 1.41 24.22
CA GLU A 179 -12.45 0.61 23.80
C GLU A 179 -12.83 -0.48 22.78
N GLY A 180 -13.95 -1.18 23.00
CA GLY A 180 -14.41 -2.19 22.04
C GLY A 180 -14.70 -1.64 20.64
N ALA A 181 -15.18 -0.39 20.51
CA ALA A 181 -15.34 0.23 19.20
C ALA A 181 -14.00 0.60 18.54
N ILE A 182 -13.00 0.97 19.34
CA ILE A 182 -11.64 1.25 18.83
C ILE A 182 -10.99 -0.04 18.32
N LEU A 183 -11.13 -1.15 19.07
CA LEU A 183 -10.72 -2.48 18.63
C LEU A 183 -11.49 -2.95 17.40
N SER A 184 -12.81 -2.70 17.33
CA SER A 184 -13.62 -3.03 16.16
C SER A 184 -13.16 -2.31 14.90
N TYR A 185 -12.63 -1.08 15.00
CA TYR A 185 -11.97 -0.42 13.86
C TYR A 185 -10.70 -1.16 13.44
N TYR A 186 -9.90 -1.66 14.38
CA TYR A 186 -8.70 -2.42 14.06
C TYR A 186 -9.04 -3.73 13.34
N TYR A 187 -9.99 -4.50 13.87
CA TYR A 187 -10.42 -5.76 13.26
C TYR A 187 -11.08 -5.55 11.89
N LEU A 188 -11.92 -4.51 11.72
CA LEU A 188 -12.40 -4.15 10.38
C LEU A 188 -11.24 -3.79 9.43
N GLY A 189 -10.21 -3.11 9.92
CA GLY A 189 -9.00 -2.84 9.15
C GLY A 189 -8.36 -4.12 8.62
N GLN A 190 -8.18 -5.12 9.49
CA GLN A 190 -7.62 -6.43 9.13
C GLN A 190 -8.53 -7.18 8.16
N LEU A 191 -9.82 -7.23 8.44
CA LEU A 191 -10.81 -7.90 7.60
C LEU A 191 -10.85 -7.30 6.19
N TYR A 192 -10.82 -5.97 6.06
CA TYR A 192 -10.75 -5.32 4.76
C TYR A 192 -9.40 -5.47 4.06
N GLU A 193 -8.30 -5.55 4.80
CA GLU A 193 -6.97 -5.75 4.25
C GLU A 193 -6.81 -7.16 3.67
N PHE A 194 -7.15 -8.18 4.44
CA PHE A 194 -6.80 -9.58 4.13
C PHE A 194 -7.95 -10.33 3.44
N GLU A 195 -9.18 -10.23 3.94
CA GLU A 195 -10.32 -11.00 3.38
C GLU A 195 -10.90 -10.32 2.14
N TYR A 196 -11.09 -9.00 2.19
CA TYR A 196 -11.70 -8.27 1.08
C TYR A 196 -10.70 -7.64 0.10
N ALA A 197 -9.40 -7.68 0.39
CA ALA A 197 -8.34 -7.03 -0.39
C ALA A 197 -8.66 -5.56 -0.74
N ASN A 198 -9.40 -4.86 0.13
CA ASN A 198 -9.85 -3.50 -0.06
C ASN A 198 -9.02 -2.55 0.81
N PHE A 199 -7.88 -2.15 0.26
CA PHE A 199 -6.93 -1.27 0.93
C PHE A 199 -7.44 0.16 1.17
N ASP A 200 -8.45 0.64 0.43
CA ASP A 200 -9.07 1.94 0.72
C ASP A 200 -9.77 1.92 2.08
N SER A 201 -10.65 0.94 2.27
CA SER A 201 -11.39 0.76 3.51
C SER A 201 -10.46 0.42 4.66
N ALA A 202 -9.54 -0.53 4.48
CA ALA A 202 -8.59 -0.93 5.51
C ALA A 202 -7.79 0.26 6.05
N GLN A 203 -7.26 1.09 5.16
CA GLN A 203 -6.49 2.28 5.51
C GLN A 203 -7.32 3.26 6.37
N VAL A 204 -8.58 3.49 6.02
CA VAL A 204 -9.48 4.38 6.78
C VAL A 204 -9.78 3.80 8.17
N TYR A 205 -10.04 2.50 8.28
CA TYR A 205 -10.33 1.87 9.55
C TYR A 205 -9.13 1.87 10.50
N TYR A 206 -7.94 1.53 9.99
CA TYR A 206 -6.71 1.65 10.77
C TYR A 206 -6.43 3.09 11.25
N GLN A 207 -6.70 4.10 10.42
CA GLN A 207 -6.57 5.50 10.84
C GLN A 207 -7.53 5.91 11.96
N LYS A 208 -8.66 5.22 12.12
CA LYS A 208 -9.64 5.49 13.18
C LYS A 208 -9.23 4.89 14.53
N VAL A 209 -8.25 3.99 14.57
CA VAL A 209 -7.67 3.45 15.81
C VAL A 209 -6.87 4.56 16.48
N LYS A 210 -7.46 5.18 17.51
CA LYS A 210 -6.86 6.31 18.25
C LYS A 210 -7.14 6.15 19.74
N ASN A 211 -6.20 6.61 20.55
CA ASN A 211 -6.34 6.71 22.01
C ASN A 211 -6.60 5.35 22.71
N LEU A 212 -6.08 4.26 22.16
CA LEU A 212 -6.12 2.93 22.77
C LEU A 212 -4.92 2.79 23.74
N LYS A 213 -5.16 3.00 25.04
CA LYS A 213 -4.11 2.99 26.07
C LYS A 213 -3.80 1.61 26.62
N THR A 214 -4.79 0.73 26.63
CA THR A 214 -4.74 -0.65 27.12
C THR A 214 -3.92 -1.57 26.21
N HIS A 215 -3.87 -1.24 24.92
CA HIS A 215 -3.17 -2.01 23.88
C HIS A 215 -2.30 -1.08 23.02
N PRO A 216 -1.17 -0.57 23.54
CA PRO A 216 -0.26 0.30 22.79
C PRO A 216 0.30 -0.38 21.52
N GLU A 217 0.49 -1.70 21.56
CA GLU A 217 0.93 -2.52 20.43
C GLU A 217 -0.06 -2.49 19.26
N VAL A 218 -1.36 -2.64 19.54
CA VAL A 218 -2.42 -2.56 18.53
C VAL A 218 -2.51 -1.16 17.94
N LEU A 219 -2.35 -0.12 18.78
CA LEU A 219 -2.35 1.27 18.32
C LEU A 219 -1.16 1.55 17.39
N GLN A 220 0.02 1.02 17.72
CA GLN A 220 1.22 1.17 16.92
C GLN A 220 1.07 0.45 15.57
N ASP A 221 0.68 -0.82 15.59
CA ASP A 221 0.47 -1.62 14.37
C ASP A 221 -0.55 -0.95 13.44
N ALA A 222 -1.70 -0.50 13.96
CA ALA A 222 -2.70 0.21 13.18
C ALA A 222 -2.13 1.47 12.49
N ARG A 223 -1.25 2.22 13.19
CA ARG A 223 -0.63 3.42 12.60
C ARG A 223 0.36 3.07 11.50
N GLU A 224 1.18 2.05 11.72
CA GLU A 224 2.14 1.57 10.74
C GLU A 224 1.43 1.07 9.48
N LYS A 225 0.40 0.24 9.63
CA LYS A 225 -0.47 -0.22 8.54
C LYS A 225 -1.19 0.91 7.81
N ALA A 226 -1.77 1.86 8.55
CA ALA A 226 -2.42 3.02 7.94
C ALA A 226 -1.46 3.86 7.08
N ASN A 227 -0.21 4.03 7.52
CA ASN A 227 0.82 4.76 6.78
C ASN A 227 1.28 3.97 5.55
N LEU A 228 1.55 2.67 5.73
CA LEU A 228 1.95 1.75 4.67
C LEU A 228 0.90 1.74 3.54
N LEU A 229 -0.38 1.53 3.87
CA LEU A 229 -1.46 1.54 2.89
C LEU A 229 -1.64 2.92 2.25
N LYS A 230 -1.47 4.02 3.00
CA LYS A 230 -1.54 5.38 2.43
C LYS A 230 -0.48 5.60 1.35
N GLU A 231 0.73 5.07 1.51
CA GLU A 231 1.76 5.13 0.47
C GLU A 231 1.35 4.36 -0.78
N TYR A 232 0.82 3.15 -0.63
CA TYR A 232 0.29 2.37 -1.75
C TYR A 232 -0.82 3.10 -2.49
N LEU A 233 -1.81 3.64 -1.76
CA LEU A 233 -2.94 4.34 -2.34
C LEU A 233 -2.48 5.56 -3.13
N LYS A 234 -1.45 6.28 -2.66
CA LYS A 234 -0.83 7.38 -3.42
C LYS A 234 -0.26 6.92 -4.76
N ILE A 235 0.47 5.81 -4.79
CA ILE A 235 1.02 5.22 -6.03
C ILE A 235 -0.12 4.82 -6.97
N ARG A 236 -1.11 4.09 -6.45
CA ARG A 236 -2.27 3.61 -7.21
C ARG A 236 -3.10 4.76 -7.80
N ASP A 237 -3.37 5.80 -7.02
CA ASP A 237 -4.18 6.94 -7.47
C ASP A 237 -3.43 7.76 -8.51
N GLN A 238 -2.11 7.88 -8.39
CA GLN A 238 -1.27 8.49 -9.41
C GLN A 238 -1.28 7.66 -10.71
N LEU A 239 -1.19 6.33 -10.64
CA LEU A 239 -1.34 5.44 -11.81
C LEU A 239 -2.70 5.61 -12.49
N ARG A 240 -3.79 5.64 -11.71
CA ARG A 240 -5.15 5.90 -12.24
C ARG A 240 -5.27 7.27 -12.89
N LYS A 241 -4.55 8.28 -12.39
CA LYS A 241 -4.49 9.60 -13.01
C LYS A 241 -3.71 9.57 -14.32
N ASP A 242 -2.52 8.97 -14.31
CA ASP A 242 -1.66 8.88 -15.50
C ASP A 242 -2.35 8.09 -16.61
N TYR A 243 -3.01 6.97 -16.30
CA TYR A 243 -3.81 6.21 -17.26
C TYR A 243 -4.93 7.05 -17.88
N ARG A 244 -5.66 7.82 -17.07
CA ARG A 244 -6.72 8.72 -17.57
C ARG A 244 -6.17 9.84 -18.45
N ASP A 245 -5.00 10.37 -18.12
CA ASP A 245 -4.38 11.45 -18.88
C ASP A 245 -3.82 10.93 -20.21
N LEU A 246 -3.16 9.76 -20.23
CA LEU A 246 -2.73 9.08 -21.47
C LEU A 246 -3.92 8.83 -22.40
N ALA A 247 -5.01 8.26 -21.88
CA ALA A 247 -6.21 7.99 -22.66
C ALA A 247 -6.90 9.24 -23.25
N LYS A 248 -6.65 10.43 -22.67
CA LYS A 248 -7.13 11.71 -23.23
C LYS A 248 -6.16 12.26 -24.27
N LEU A 249 -4.86 12.18 -24.00
CA LEU A 249 -3.82 12.63 -24.93
C LEU A 249 -3.87 11.83 -26.23
N GLU A 250 -4.13 10.52 -26.17
CA GLU A 250 -4.36 9.65 -27.33
C GLU A 250 -5.58 10.07 -28.17
N ARG A 251 -6.58 10.73 -27.56
CA ARG A 251 -7.77 11.24 -28.26
C ARG A 251 -7.61 12.67 -28.78
N GLY A 252 -6.42 13.26 -28.65
CA GLY A 252 -6.16 14.63 -29.07
C GLY A 252 -6.69 15.72 -28.11
N ASP A 253 -7.08 15.37 -26.87
CA ASP A 253 -7.53 16.34 -25.86
C ASP A 253 -6.34 17.02 -25.12
N SER A 254 -5.23 17.23 -25.82
CA SER A 254 -4.00 17.85 -25.30
C SER A 254 -4.06 19.38 -25.39
N LEU A 255 -3.40 20.07 -24.46
CA LEU A 255 -3.12 21.51 -24.60
C LEU A 255 -2.11 21.81 -25.72
N LEU A 256 -1.33 20.80 -26.14
CA LEU A 256 -0.19 20.92 -27.05
C LEU A 256 -0.51 20.52 -28.51
N THR A 257 -1.74 20.12 -28.80
CA THR A 257 -2.16 19.82 -30.18
C THR A 257 -2.47 21.12 -30.93
N ASP A 258 -1.42 21.86 -31.22
CA ASP A 258 -1.32 22.69 -32.43
C ASP A 258 0.00 22.27 -33.10
N SER A 259 -0.08 21.72 -34.32
CA SER A 259 1.03 21.28 -35.20
C SER A 259 1.32 19.78 -35.36
N MET A 260 0.32 18.90 -35.50
CA MET A 260 0.29 17.79 -36.51
C MET A 260 -0.78 16.75 -36.18
N GLU A 261 -1.50 16.34 -37.23
CA GLU A 261 -2.58 15.35 -37.30
C GLU A 261 -2.28 14.03 -36.59
N VAL A 262 -3.32 13.36 -36.07
CA VAL A 262 -3.86 12.11 -36.65
C VAL A 262 -5.19 11.75 -35.96
N ALA A 263 -6.17 11.44 -36.81
CA ALA A 263 -7.47 10.87 -36.48
C ALA A 263 -7.39 9.35 -36.27
N GLY A 264 -8.28 8.80 -35.44
CA GLY A 264 -8.72 7.39 -35.57
C GLY A 264 -8.73 6.56 -34.28
N ASP A 265 -9.91 6.48 -33.67
CA ASP A 265 -10.52 5.41 -32.84
C ASP A 265 -9.65 4.36 -32.11
N SER A 266 -9.84 4.25 -30.78
CA SER A 266 -10.67 3.16 -30.22
C SER A 266 -10.77 3.19 -28.70
N VAL A 267 -11.99 3.33 -28.23
CA VAL A 267 -12.45 3.02 -26.86
C VAL A 267 -12.59 1.50 -26.76
N LEU A 268 -11.98 0.82 -25.76
CA LEU A 268 -12.49 -0.44 -25.15
C LEU A 268 -11.60 -1.16 -24.08
N VAL A 269 -10.39 -0.70 -23.76
CA VAL A 269 -9.44 -1.56 -22.99
C VAL A 269 -9.61 -1.53 -21.45
N GLY A 270 -10.15 -0.45 -20.87
CA GLY A 270 -10.09 -0.22 -19.42
C GLY A 270 -10.98 -1.10 -18.52
N GLN A 271 -11.98 -1.80 -19.04
CA GLN A 271 -12.89 -2.62 -18.21
C GLN A 271 -12.44 -4.07 -18.01
N LYS A 272 -11.52 -4.58 -18.84
CA LYS A 272 -11.08 -6.00 -18.76
C LYS A 272 -9.98 -6.24 -17.73
N GLU A 273 -9.13 -5.25 -17.45
CA GLU A 273 -7.99 -5.45 -16.53
C GLU A 273 -8.39 -5.41 -15.05
N GLU A 274 -9.40 -4.61 -14.67
CA GLU A 274 -9.92 -4.56 -13.29
C GLU A 274 -10.67 -5.87 -12.92
N LEU A 275 -11.34 -6.50 -13.88
CA LEU A 275 -11.98 -7.82 -13.71
C LEU A 275 -10.95 -8.95 -13.56
N ASN A 276 -9.86 -8.91 -14.34
CA ASN A 276 -8.82 -9.93 -14.29
C ASN A 276 -7.92 -9.82 -13.04
N THR A 277 -7.68 -8.61 -12.53
CA THR A 277 -6.95 -8.43 -11.27
C THR A 277 -7.77 -8.88 -10.07
N ALA A 278 -9.08 -8.60 -10.05
CA ALA A 278 -9.99 -9.10 -9.01
C ALA A 278 -10.10 -10.64 -9.00
N GLN A 279 -10.12 -11.28 -10.16
CA GLN A 279 -10.14 -12.75 -10.28
C GLN A 279 -8.81 -13.43 -9.92
N SER A 280 -7.68 -12.75 -10.11
CA SER A 280 -6.36 -13.28 -9.73
C SER A 280 -6.04 -13.20 -8.23
N LEU A 281 -6.92 -12.54 -7.46
CA LEU A 281 -6.77 -12.34 -6.01
C LEU A 281 -7.61 -13.31 -5.18
N THR A 282 -8.40 -14.19 -5.80
CA THR A 282 -9.15 -15.24 -5.08
C THR A 282 -8.37 -16.56 -5.09
N PRO A 283 -8.04 -17.17 -3.94
CA PRO A 283 -7.66 -18.57 -3.90
C PRO A 283 -8.83 -19.43 -4.38
N SER A 284 -8.57 -20.48 -5.16
CA SER A 284 -9.62 -21.45 -5.51
C SER A 284 -10.01 -22.23 -4.25
N MET A 285 -11.08 -21.80 -3.56
CA MET A 285 -11.70 -22.63 -2.53
C MET A 285 -12.39 -23.82 -3.20
N GLY A 286 -11.91 -25.02 -2.87
CA GLY A 286 -12.58 -26.27 -3.21
C GLY A 286 -13.97 -26.33 -2.55
N GLU A 287 -14.95 -26.78 -3.33
CA GLU A 287 -16.31 -27.06 -2.87
C GLU A 287 -16.32 -28.07 -1.72
N LYS A 288 -16.87 -27.75 -0.53
CA LYS A 288 -17.37 -28.73 0.48
C LYS A 288 -18.47 -28.09 1.38
N PRO A 289 -19.27 -28.87 2.13
CA PRO A 289 -20.65 -29.22 1.80
C PRO A 289 -21.67 -28.42 2.64
N LYS A 290 -22.88 -28.26 2.10
CA LYS A 290 -24.03 -27.73 2.87
C LYS A 290 -24.53 -28.79 3.86
N VAL A 291 -24.31 -28.58 5.15
CA VAL A 291 -25.04 -29.31 6.20
C VAL A 291 -25.94 -28.32 6.92
N ALA A 292 -27.25 -28.47 6.73
CA ALA A 292 -28.27 -27.71 7.44
C ALA A 292 -28.49 -28.35 8.82
N PHE A 293 -28.19 -27.61 9.89
CA PHE A 293 -28.47 -28.02 11.26
C PHE A 293 -29.80 -27.41 11.73
N GLU A 294 -30.81 -28.25 11.97
CA GLU A 294 -32.06 -27.89 12.65
C GLU A 294 -31.92 -28.11 14.16
N ILE A 295 -32.24 -27.09 14.98
CA ILE A 295 -32.19 -27.14 16.45
C ILE A 295 -33.62 -27.23 17.01
N PRO A 296 -33.90 -28.07 18.04
CA PRO A 296 -35.26 -28.36 18.51
C PRO A 296 -35.89 -27.21 19.31
N ARG A 297 -37.20 -27.02 19.11
CA ARG A 297 -38.05 -26.02 19.77
C ARG A 297 -38.28 -26.30 21.26
N ARG A 298 -38.22 -25.26 22.11
CA ARG A 298 -39.09 -25.12 23.29
C ARG A 298 -39.48 -23.66 23.54
N GLU A 299 -40.73 -23.50 23.99
CA GLU A 299 -41.53 -22.28 24.01
C GLU A 299 -41.24 -21.37 25.22
N ASN A 300 -41.29 -20.06 24.97
CA ASN A 300 -41.23 -18.91 25.89
C ASN A 300 -39.83 -18.39 26.26
N ASP A 301 -39.24 -17.62 25.34
CA ASP A 301 -38.18 -16.66 25.68
C ASP A 301 -38.31 -15.38 24.81
N VAL A 302 -38.51 -14.23 25.46
CA VAL A 302 -38.71 -12.90 24.82
C VAL A 302 -37.47 -12.47 24.02
N PHE A 303 -36.31 -13.06 24.32
CA PHE A 303 -35.07 -12.88 23.55
C PHE A 303 -35.13 -13.56 22.17
N TRP A 304 -35.84 -14.69 22.00
CA TRP A 304 -35.98 -15.36 20.71
C TRP A 304 -36.81 -14.58 19.69
N GLU A 305 -37.68 -13.66 20.12
CA GLU A 305 -38.33 -12.72 19.19
C GLU A 305 -37.37 -11.66 18.66
N ARG A 306 -36.42 -11.18 19.50
CA ARG A 306 -35.32 -10.30 19.03
C ARG A 306 -34.32 -11.06 18.18
N VAL A 307 -33.96 -12.29 18.53
CA VAL A 307 -33.03 -13.11 17.74
C VAL A 307 -33.66 -13.51 16.40
N ARG A 308 -34.97 -13.81 16.35
CA ARG A 308 -35.71 -13.95 15.08
C ARG A 308 -35.72 -12.65 14.31
N SER A 309 -35.96 -11.49 14.95
CA SER A 309 -35.87 -10.22 14.24
C SER A 309 -34.48 -9.97 13.68
N TYR A 310 -33.41 -10.40 14.38
CA TYR A 310 -32.02 -10.27 13.93
C TYR A 310 -31.64 -11.27 12.82
N LYS A 311 -32.07 -12.53 12.90
CA LYS A 311 -31.78 -13.55 11.87
C LYS A 311 -32.70 -13.42 10.64
N ASP A 312 -33.96 -13.00 10.82
CA ASP A 312 -34.88 -12.64 9.73
C ASP A 312 -34.58 -11.26 9.16
N SER A 313 -34.07 -10.30 9.94
CA SER A 313 -33.49 -9.09 9.37
C SER A 313 -32.25 -9.45 8.57
N LEU A 314 -31.36 -10.32 9.07
CA LEU A 314 -30.17 -10.77 8.33
C LEU A 314 -30.51 -11.61 7.08
N SER A 315 -31.60 -12.37 7.03
CA SER A 315 -32.02 -13.11 5.83
C SER A 315 -32.78 -12.25 4.81
N ARG A 316 -33.53 -11.25 5.27
CA ARG A 316 -34.13 -10.21 4.41
C ARG A 316 -33.07 -9.21 3.94
N PHE A 317 -32.10 -8.86 4.77
CA PHE A 317 -30.91 -8.04 4.46
C PHE A 317 -29.97 -8.83 3.54
N ARG A 318 -29.76 -10.14 3.68
CA ARG A 318 -29.05 -10.96 2.66
C ARG A 318 -29.68 -10.90 1.26
N ARG A 319 -30.96 -10.53 1.13
CA ARG A 319 -31.59 -10.23 -0.18
C ARG A 319 -31.46 -8.75 -0.60
N ASP A 320 -31.16 -7.84 0.34
CA ASP A 320 -31.03 -6.39 0.14
C ASP A 320 -29.58 -5.86 0.27
N THR A 321 -28.61 -6.71 0.64
CA THR A 321 -27.21 -6.35 0.91
C THR A 321 -26.21 -7.23 0.22
N THR A 322 -26.41 -7.37 -1.07
CA THR A 322 -25.30 -7.05 -1.96
C THR A 322 -25.04 -5.54 -1.87
N LEU A 323 -24.49 -5.06 -0.74
CA LEU A 323 -23.96 -3.70 -0.65
C LEU A 323 -22.73 -3.70 -1.55
N THR A 324 -22.95 -3.39 -2.82
CA THR A 324 -21.88 -3.19 -3.78
C THR A 324 -21.08 -1.96 -3.37
N TYR A 325 -19.88 -1.80 -3.94
CA TYR A 325 -19.05 -0.60 -3.84
C TYR A 325 -19.84 0.72 -4.10
N GLU A 326 -21.00 0.67 -4.77
CA GLU A 326 -21.88 1.83 -4.99
C GLU A 326 -22.67 2.29 -3.74
N ASP A 327 -22.87 1.41 -2.76
CA ASP A 327 -23.63 1.71 -1.55
C ASP A 327 -22.76 2.31 -0.44
N SER A 328 -21.46 2.01 -0.39
CA SER A 328 -20.48 2.70 0.47
C SER A 328 -20.34 4.19 0.11
N LEU A 329 -20.62 4.55 -1.14
CA LEU A 329 -20.69 5.93 -1.64
C LEU A 329 -21.99 6.67 -1.22
N LYS A 330 -22.98 6.00 -0.63
CA LYS A 330 -24.24 6.62 -0.15
C LYS A 330 -24.14 7.15 1.29
N ILE A 331 -23.18 6.68 2.09
CA ILE A 331 -22.97 7.12 3.49
C ILE A 331 -22.36 8.54 3.56
N PHE A 332 -21.79 9.03 2.45
CA PHE A 332 -21.44 10.44 2.29
C PHE A 332 -22.57 11.17 1.55
N PRO A 333 -23.02 12.36 2.00
CA PRO A 333 -24.13 13.05 1.38
C PRO A 333 -23.80 13.35 -0.09
N LYS A 334 -24.50 12.67 -1.01
CA LYS A 334 -24.43 12.88 -2.46
C LYS A 334 -24.92 14.29 -2.79
N LYS A 335 -24.02 15.28 -2.75
CA LYS A 335 -24.23 16.54 -3.48
C LYS A 335 -24.42 16.17 -4.94
N LYS A 336 -25.62 16.38 -5.48
CA LYS A 336 -25.96 16.18 -6.90
C LYS A 336 -24.95 16.94 -7.76
N LEU A 337 -23.93 16.24 -8.24
CA LEU A 337 -22.97 16.74 -9.21
C LEU A 337 -23.61 16.68 -10.59
N LYS A 338 -24.50 17.62 -10.89
CA LYS A 338 -24.71 18.05 -12.27
C LYS A 338 -23.46 18.85 -12.69
N LYS A 339 -22.33 18.17 -12.91
CA LYS A 339 -21.21 18.78 -13.61
C LYS A 339 -21.32 18.33 -15.06
N ARG A 340 -21.70 19.26 -15.95
CA ARG A 340 -21.29 19.20 -17.36
C ARG A 340 -19.81 18.80 -17.33
N ALA A 341 -19.44 17.72 -18.03
CA ALA A 341 -18.05 17.34 -18.18
C ALA A 341 -17.33 18.53 -18.84
N LYS A 342 -16.69 19.38 -18.03
CA LYS A 342 -15.74 20.35 -18.56
C LYS A 342 -14.69 19.49 -19.26
N LYS A 343 -14.40 19.77 -20.54
CA LYS A 343 -13.18 19.26 -21.19
C LYS A 343 -12.01 19.77 -20.34
N VAL A 344 -11.55 18.93 -19.41
CA VAL A 344 -10.37 19.23 -18.60
C VAL A 344 -9.20 18.80 -19.46
N LEU A 345 -8.67 19.79 -20.16
CA LEU A 345 -7.46 19.71 -20.97
C LEU A 345 -6.30 19.21 -20.10
N VAL A 346 -5.52 18.25 -20.60
CA VAL A 346 -4.39 17.68 -19.86
C VAL A 346 -3.24 18.69 -19.92
N SER A 347 -2.76 19.13 -18.75
CA SER A 347 -1.71 20.15 -18.63
C SER A 347 -0.28 19.61 -18.69
N ARG A 348 -0.11 18.29 -18.71
CA ARG A 348 1.19 17.59 -18.75
C ARG A 348 1.48 17.10 -20.16
N THR A 349 2.75 17.06 -20.56
CA THR A 349 3.12 16.51 -21.87
C THR A 349 2.96 14.98 -21.90
N PRO A 350 2.78 14.34 -23.07
CA PRO A 350 2.75 12.89 -23.19
C PRO A 350 3.98 12.19 -22.58
N GLU A 351 5.17 12.77 -22.76
CA GLU A 351 6.42 12.24 -22.21
C GLU A 351 6.42 12.29 -20.68
N GLU A 352 5.97 13.39 -20.09
CA GLU A 352 5.86 13.54 -18.63
C GLU A 352 4.90 12.52 -18.03
N VAL A 353 3.75 12.32 -18.66
CA VAL A 353 2.76 11.35 -18.18
C VAL A 353 3.28 9.93 -18.34
N ASN A 354 3.91 9.59 -19.47
CA ASN A 354 4.48 8.26 -19.71
C ASN A 354 5.64 7.94 -18.74
N GLU A 355 6.51 8.92 -18.47
CA GLU A 355 7.60 8.77 -17.50
C GLU A 355 7.06 8.61 -16.07
N SER A 356 6.01 9.37 -15.70
CA SER A 356 5.33 9.21 -14.42
C SER A 356 4.66 7.84 -14.29
N PHE A 357 3.94 7.40 -15.33
CA PHE A 357 3.26 6.10 -15.37
C PHE A 357 4.25 4.94 -15.21
N LYS A 358 5.37 4.98 -15.94
CA LYS A 358 6.46 4.00 -15.81
C LYS A 358 7.04 3.98 -14.40
N LYS A 359 7.40 5.13 -13.83
CA LYS A 359 7.95 5.24 -12.47
C LYS A 359 6.99 4.66 -11.42
N ASN A 360 5.71 5.00 -11.48
CA ASN A 360 4.73 4.52 -10.51
C ASN A 360 4.40 3.03 -10.70
N THR A 361 4.47 2.50 -11.93
CA THR A 361 4.25 1.06 -12.19
C THR A 361 5.37 0.25 -11.57
N PHE A 362 6.61 0.72 -11.70
CA PHE A 362 7.76 0.12 -11.02
C PHE A 362 7.69 0.27 -9.50
N ALA A 363 7.34 1.46 -9.00
CA ALA A 363 7.21 1.73 -7.56
C ALA A 363 6.12 0.86 -6.90
N LYS A 364 5.03 0.54 -7.61
CA LYS A 364 4.03 -0.42 -7.15
C LYS A 364 4.61 -1.82 -6.93
N ALA A 365 5.46 -2.29 -7.85
CA ALA A 365 6.12 -3.58 -7.71
C ALA A 365 7.12 -3.60 -6.54
N GLU A 366 7.93 -2.54 -6.40
CA GLU A 366 8.85 -2.39 -5.27
C GLU A 366 8.13 -2.28 -3.92
N PHE A 367 6.99 -1.58 -3.88
CA PHE A 367 6.15 -1.50 -2.69
C PHE A 367 5.74 -2.89 -2.22
N PHE A 368 5.24 -3.74 -3.13
CA PHE A 368 4.83 -5.10 -2.78
C PHE A 368 6.00 -6.00 -2.36
N LEU A 369 7.18 -5.83 -2.96
CA LEU A 369 8.36 -6.63 -2.62
C LEU A 369 8.97 -6.21 -1.27
N LEU A 370 9.26 -4.92 -1.12
CA LEU A 370 10.15 -4.42 -0.07
C LEU A 370 9.39 -3.95 1.18
N LYS A 371 8.17 -3.41 1.00
CA LYS A 371 7.41 -2.82 2.11
C LYS A 371 6.28 -3.73 2.57
N TYR A 372 5.43 -4.16 1.64
CA TYR A 372 4.26 -4.98 1.94
C TYR A 372 4.57 -6.48 2.02
N GLN A 373 5.71 -6.90 1.45
CA GLN A 373 6.20 -8.28 1.45
C GLN A 373 5.21 -9.31 0.86
N ASN A 374 4.33 -8.88 -0.04
CA ASN A 374 3.47 -9.77 -0.82
C ASN A 374 4.16 -10.11 -2.14
N TYR A 375 4.92 -11.21 -2.13
CA TYR A 375 5.79 -11.59 -3.23
C TYR A 375 5.04 -12.02 -4.51
N ASP A 376 3.82 -12.52 -4.38
CA ASP A 376 2.96 -12.82 -5.53
C ASP A 376 2.52 -11.55 -6.26
N SER A 377 2.01 -10.58 -5.51
CA SER A 377 1.62 -9.27 -6.05
C SER A 377 2.82 -8.52 -6.63
N ALA A 378 3.99 -8.63 -5.99
CA ALA A 378 5.24 -8.09 -6.49
C ALA A 378 5.64 -8.72 -7.82
N ALA A 379 5.65 -10.06 -7.91
CA ALA A 379 6.01 -10.77 -9.13
C ALA A 379 5.05 -10.47 -10.28
N ALA A 380 3.74 -10.43 -10.01
CA ALA A 380 2.75 -10.02 -11.00
C ALA A 380 3.00 -8.58 -11.49
N SER A 381 3.27 -7.65 -10.57
CA SER A 381 3.53 -6.24 -10.91
C SER A 381 4.82 -6.06 -11.72
N TYR A 382 5.90 -6.79 -11.40
CA TYR A 382 7.14 -6.76 -12.19
C TYR A 382 6.96 -7.33 -13.59
N ARG A 383 6.19 -8.42 -13.75
CA ARG A 383 5.86 -8.96 -15.07
C ARG A 383 5.07 -7.96 -15.92
N THR A 384 4.08 -7.29 -15.32
CA THR A 384 3.33 -6.23 -15.99
C THR A 384 4.24 -5.08 -16.42
N PHE A 385 5.16 -4.65 -15.54
CA PHE A 385 6.13 -3.62 -15.87
C PHE A 385 7.02 -4.02 -17.06
N ILE A 386 7.58 -5.23 -17.05
CA ILE A 386 8.44 -5.75 -18.13
C ILE A 386 7.67 -5.77 -19.46
N LYS A 387 6.43 -6.26 -19.44
CA LYS A 387 5.59 -6.35 -20.63
C LYS A 387 5.28 -4.97 -21.23
N GLN A 388 5.08 -3.96 -20.39
CA GLN A 388 4.73 -2.61 -20.83
C GLN A 388 5.95 -1.76 -21.20
N PHE A 389 7.11 -2.03 -20.60
CA PHE A 389 8.29 -1.17 -20.72
C PHE A 389 9.56 -1.96 -21.03
N GLU A 390 9.52 -2.85 -22.02
CA GLU A 390 10.65 -3.74 -22.35
C GLU A 390 11.97 -2.97 -22.54
N ASP A 391 11.92 -1.81 -23.22
CA ASP A 391 13.08 -0.94 -23.49
C ASP A 391 13.54 -0.09 -22.29
N SER A 392 12.92 -0.25 -21.12
CA SER A 392 13.26 0.54 -19.93
C SER A 392 14.61 0.14 -19.32
N VAL A 393 15.33 1.13 -18.80
CA VAL A 393 16.53 0.92 -17.98
C VAL A 393 16.27 0.10 -16.71
N LEU A 394 15.00 0.04 -16.28
CA LEU A 394 14.57 -0.69 -15.10
C LEU A 394 14.20 -2.14 -15.42
N THR A 395 14.07 -2.53 -16.69
CA THR A 395 13.69 -3.90 -17.09
C THR A 395 14.67 -4.97 -16.59
N PRO A 396 16.01 -4.79 -16.69
CA PRO A 396 16.95 -5.75 -16.12
C PRO A 396 16.80 -5.88 -14.59
N LYS A 397 16.53 -4.76 -13.90
CA LYS A 397 16.26 -4.75 -12.46
C LYS A 397 14.96 -5.48 -12.13
N SER A 398 13.91 -5.32 -12.92
CA SER A 398 12.64 -6.07 -12.76
C SER A 398 12.82 -7.56 -12.95
N TYR A 399 13.57 -8.00 -13.96
CA TYR A 399 13.91 -9.41 -14.14
C TYR A 399 14.74 -9.93 -12.96
N TYR A 400 15.73 -9.16 -12.48
CA TYR A 400 16.51 -9.56 -11.32
C TYR A 400 15.66 -9.65 -10.04
N ALA A 401 14.69 -8.76 -9.84
CA ALA A 401 13.73 -8.83 -8.74
C ALA A 401 12.86 -10.10 -8.84
N LEU A 402 12.40 -10.47 -10.04
CA LEU A 402 11.70 -11.74 -10.27
C LEU A 402 12.59 -12.95 -9.97
N TYR A 403 13.84 -12.93 -10.41
CA TYR A 403 14.83 -13.95 -10.06
C TYR A 403 14.96 -14.09 -8.54
N TYR A 404 15.15 -12.97 -7.82
CA TYR A 404 15.27 -12.97 -6.37
C TYR A 404 14.02 -13.54 -5.69
N ILE A 405 12.83 -13.16 -6.13
CA ILE A 405 11.57 -13.71 -5.61
C ILE A 405 11.51 -15.23 -5.80
N TYR A 406 11.79 -15.74 -7.00
CA TYR A 406 11.70 -17.18 -7.26
C TYR A 406 12.82 -17.98 -6.61
N HIS A 407 14.05 -17.45 -6.60
CA HIS A 407 15.21 -18.15 -6.06
C HIS A 407 15.22 -18.15 -4.52
N ASN A 408 15.09 -16.98 -3.89
CA ASN A 408 15.32 -16.80 -2.46
C ASN A 408 14.05 -16.95 -1.62
N LEU A 409 12.90 -16.53 -2.14
CA LEU A 409 11.67 -16.41 -1.33
C LEU A 409 10.67 -17.54 -1.60
N LYS A 410 10.55 -17.97 -2.87
CA LYS A 410 9.63 -19.04 -3.26
C LYS A 410 10.30 -20.40 -3.51
N HIS A 411 11.62 -20.45 -3.57
CA HIS A 411 12.41 -21.65 -3.88
C HIS A 411 11.97 -22.40 -5.16
N ASP A 412 11.48 -21.65 -6.16
CA ASP A 412 11.13 -22.16 -7.50
C ASP A 412 12.36 -22.06 -8.40
N SER A 413 13.21 -23.09 -8.32
CA SER A 413 14.49 -23.14 -9.05
C SER A 413 14.32 -23.09 -10.56
N LEU A 414 13.26 -23.69 -11.11
CA LEU A 414 13.01 -23.71 -12.56
C LEU A 414 12.72 -22.31 -13.09
N LYS A 415 11.82 -21.56 -12.45
CA LYS A 415 11.54 -20.17 -12.85
C LYS A 415 12.74 -19.27 -12.61
N ALA A 416 13.45 -19.46 -11.49
CA ALA A 416 14.65 -18.72 -11.18
C ALA A 416 15.73 -18.93 -12.25
N ASP A 417 16.02 -20.17 -12.63
CA ASP A 417 17.06 -20.50 -13.61
C ASP A 417 16.69 -19.99 -15.00
N SER A 418 15.42 -20.11 -15.40
CA SER A 418 14.94 -19.53 -16.66
C SER A 418 15.16 -18.01 -16.71
N ILE A 419 14.80 -17.29 -15.65
CA ILE A 419 15.00 -15.84 -15.57
C ILE A 419 16.48 -15.48 -15.48
N LYS A 420 17.28 -16.26 -14.76
CA LYS A 420 18.73 -16.08 -14.65
C LYS A 420 19.40 -16.17 -16.02
N GLN A 421 19.10 -17.23 -16.78
CA GLN A 421 19.64 -17.41 -18.13
C GLN A 421 19.18 -16.29 -19.06
N LEU A 422 17.93 -15.85 -18.96
CA LEU A 422 17.41 -14.72 -19.71
C LEU A 422 18.25 -13.46 -19.43
N ILE A 423 18.46 -13.10 -18.17
CA ILE A 423 19.23 -11.89 -17.79
C ILE A 423 20.66 -11.96 -18.34
N ILE A 424 21.33 -13.11 -18.21
CA ILE A 424 22.71 -13.29 -18.70
C ILE A 424 22.76 -13.16 -20.23
N ALA A 425 21.78 -13.71 -20.94
CA ALA A 425 21.75 -13.71 -22.41
C ALA A 425 21.36 -12.34 -23.00
N THR A 426 20.34 -11.68 -22.45
CA THR A 426 19.78 -10.44 -23.01
C THR A 426 20.40 -9.18 -22.42
N TYR A 427 20.88 -9.23 -21.17
CA TYR A 427 21.44 -8.09 -20.45
C TYR A 427 22.85 -8.36 -19.85
N PRO A 428 23.80 -8.96 -20.60
CA PRO A 428 25.09 -9.43 -20.08
C PRO A 428 25.96 -8.34 -19.47
N ASN A 429 25.85 -7.10 -19.96
CA ASN A 429 26.68 -5.98 -19.52
C ASN A 429 26.06 -5.19 -18.35
N THR A 430 24.87 -5.57 -17.89
CA THR A 430 24.27 -4.94 -16.70
C THR A 430 24.87 -5.53 -15.42
N ILE A 431 24.85 -4.78 -14.33
CA ILE A 431 25.30 -5.26 -13.00
C ILE A 431 24.61 -6.59 -12.65
N TYR A 432 23.35 -6.77 -13.02
CA TYR A 432 22.59 -8.00 -12.79
C TYR A 432 23.09 -9.18 -13.63
N GLY A 433 23.36 -8.97 -14.92
CA GLY A 433 23.91 -9.99 -15.81
C GLY A 433 25.33 -10.41 -15.39
N GLN A 434 26.17 -9.44 -15.04
CA GLN A 434 27.52 -9.70 -14.53
C GLN A 434 27.48 -10.49 -13.22
N LYS A 435 26.64 -10.07 -12.26
CA LYS A 435 26.44 -10.76 -10.97
C LYS A 435 25.99 -12.21 -11.14
N LEU A 436 25.03 -12.46 -12.04
CA LEU A 436 24.49 -13.81 -12.26
C LEU A 436 25.42 -14.72 -13.08
N SER A 437 26.31 -14.14 -13.88
CA SER A 437 27.32 -14.86 -14.68
C SER A 437 28.55 -15.32 -13.89
N GLY A 438 28.66 -14.94 -12.60
CA GLY A 438 29.80 -15.29 -11.75
C GLY A 438 31.09 -14.55 -12.09
N LYS A 439 31.02 -13.50 -12.93
CA LYS A 439 32.19 -12.73 -13.39
C LYS A 439 32.67 -11.67 -12.39
N THR A 440 32.08 -11.59 -11.19
CA THR A 440 32.47 -10.59 -10.18
C THR A 440 32.12 -10.99 -8.74
N GLU A 441 33.12 -10.94 -7.85
CA GLU A 441 32.96 -10.54 -6.44
C GLU A 441 32.93 -9.00 -6.41
N LEU A 442 31.75 -8.40 -6.62
CA LEU A 442 31.56 -6.97 -6.40
C LEU A 442 30.93 -6.79 -5.02
N LYS A 443 31.63 -6.05 -4.16
CA LYS A 443 31.10 -5.58 -2.88
C LYS A 443 29.75 -4.92 -3.13
N THR A 444 28.78 -5.31 -2.32
CA THR A 444 27.43 -4.76 -2.34
C THR A 444 27.48 -3.28 -2.04
N ASP A 445 27.27 -2.41 -3.02
CA ASP A 445 26.90 -1.03 -2.75
C ASP A 445 25.77 -0.61 -3.70
N ILE A 446 24.62 -0.34 -3.11
CA ILE A 446 23.42 0.25 -3.73
C ILE A 446 23.72 1.67 -4.27
N GLU A 447 24.94 2.20 -4.02
CA GLU A 447 25.40 3.54 -4.35
C GLU A 447 25.82 3.76 -5.81
N GLU A 448 26.37 2.77 -6.53
CA GLU A 448 27.00 3.03 -7.85
C GLU A 448 25.99 3.38 -8.97
N VAL A 449 24.79 2.79 -8.97
CA VAL A 449 23.72 3.15 -9.94
C VAL A 449 23.18 4.57 -9.68
N SER A 450 23.24 5.03 -8.42
CA SER A 450 22.90 6.40 -8.03
C SER A 450 24.00 7.38 -8.46
N GLN A 451 25.27 6.97 -8.43
CA GLN A 451 26.42 7.78 -8.84
C GLN A 451 26.45 8.07 -10.34
N SER A 452 26.26 7.08 -11.24
CA SER A 452 26.25 7.34 -12.69
C SER A 452 25.18 8.36 -13.12
N HIS A 453 23.98 8.28 -12.52
CA HIS A 453 22.90 9.24 -12.75
C HIS A 453 23.22 10.62 -12.15
N THR A 454 23.84 10.67 -10.96
CA THR A 454 24.23 11.94 -10.31
C THR A 454 25.34 12.64 -11.08
N LEU A 455 26.37 11.90 -11.52
CA LEU A 455 27.46 12.41 -12.36
C LEU A 455 26.94 12.89 -13.71
N TYR A 456 25.96 12.19 -14.29
CA TYR A 456 25.34 12.61 -15.55
C TYR A 456 24.57 13.94 -15.38
N ARG A 457 23.82 14.10 -14.27
CA ARG A 457 23.17 15.39 -13.96
C ARG A 457 24.17 16.52 -13.72
N GLN A 458 25.29 16.25 -13.05
CA GLN A 458 26.35 17.25 -12.88
C GLN A 458 26.96 17.64 -14.23
N ALA A 459 27.11 16.69 -15.16
CA ALA A 459 27.55 16.99 -16.50
C ALA A 459 26.53 17.83 -17.28
N GLU A 460 25.22 17.55 -17.17
CA GLU A 460 24.16 18.37 -17.77
C GLU A 460 24.17 19.81 -17.23
N ASP A 461 24.25 19.97 -15.91
CA ASP A 461 24.33 21.29 -15.27
C ASP A 461 25.56 22.07 -15.76
N LEU A 462 26.72 21.42 -15.88
CA LEU A 462 27.92 22.04 -16.44
C LEU A 462 27.78 22.39 -17.92
N MET A 463 27.04 21.61 -18.71
CA MET A 463 26.73 21.94 -20.10
C MET A 463 25.83 23.17 -20.21
N ASP A 464 24.81 23.28 -19.36
CA ASP A 464 23.90 24.43 -19.31
C ASP A 464 24.63 25.72 -18.93
N HIS A 465 25.66 25.62 -18.09
CA HIS A 465 26.54 26.73 -17.71
C HIS A 465 27.70 26.98 -18.70
N GLY A 466 27.80 26.21 -19.79
CA GLY A 466 28.83 26.38 -20.83
C GLY A 466 30.21 25.80 -20.50
N ASP A 467 30.35 25.06 -19.40
CA ASP A 467 31.60 24.47 -18.90
C ASP A 467 31.88 23.08 -19.54
N TYR A 468 31.86 23.03 -20.88
CA TYR A 468 31.88 21.79 -21.66
C TYR A 468 33.10 20.88 -21.41
N GLN A 469 34.27 21.45 -21.12
CA GLN A 469 35.50 20.68 -20.83
C GLN A 469 35.41 19.91 -19.50
N LYS A 470 34.71 20.45 -18.50
CA LYS A 470 34.48 19.74 -17.23
C LYS A 470 33.37 18.70 -17.41
N ALA A 471 32.31 19.05 -18.13
CA ALA A 471 31.24 18.10 -18.48
C ALA A 471 31.79 16.86 -19.20
N LEU A 472 32.72 17.04 -20.16
CA LEU A 472 33.37 15.93 -20.86
C LEU A 472 34.10 14.97 -19.91
N LYS A 473 34.76 15.46 -18.85
CA LYS A 473 35.44 14.59 -17.87
C LYS A 473 34.45 13.68 -17.14
N PHE A 474 33.34 14.24 -16.66
CA PHE A 474 32.29 13.47 -15.99
C PHE A 474 31.63 12.47 -16.94
N LEU A 475 31.35 12.86 -18.18
CA LEU A 475 30.76 11.96 -19.18
C LEU A 475 31.73 10.83 -19.58
N GLN A 476 33.02 11.12 -19.70
CA GLN A 476 34.05 10.13 -19.99
C GLN A 476 34.22 9.15 -18.83
N GLU A 477 34.16 9.63 -17.60
CA GLU A 477 34.17 8.80 -16.40
C GLU A 477 32.99 7.82 -16.38
N ILE A 478 31.77 8.30 -16.68
CA ILE A 478 30.57 7.45 -16.82
C ILE A 478 30.75 6.43 -17.96
N ALA A 479 31.27 6.87 -19.11
CA ALA A 479 31.49 6.03 -20.28
C ALA A 479 32.55 4.92 -20.05
N LEU A 480 33.50 5.14 -19.14
CA LEU A 480 34.55 4.18 -18.79
C LEU A 480 34.13 3.23 -17.67
N LYS A 481 33.53 3.77 -16.59
CA LYS A 481 33.18 2.98 -15.39
C LYS A 481 31.89 2.18 -15.53
N ASP A 482 30.94 2.66 -16.33
CA ASP A 482 29.59 2.08 -16.48
C ASP A 482 29.30 1.62 -17.92
N SER A 483 30.31 1.06 -18.59
CA SER A 483 30.35 0.75 -20.03
C SER A 483 29.28 -0.22 -20.56
N GLY A 484 28.39 -0.74 -19.72
CA GLY A 484 27.25 -1.57 -20.11
C GLY A 484 25.88 -0.87 -20.00
N SER A 485 25.83 0.30 -19.37
CA SER A 485 24.62 1.00 -18.97
C SER A 485 24.09 1.95 -20.04
N VAL A 486 22.79 2.24 -19.96
CA VAL A 486 22.16 3.28 -20.78
C VAL A 486 22.75 4.66 -20.46
N TRP A 487 23.31 4.88 -19.27
CA TRP A 487 24.05 6.10 -18.94
C TRP A 487 25.38 6.20 -19.68
N ALA A 488 26.11 5.11 -19.90
CA ALA A 488 27.30 5.14 -20.75
C ALA A 488 26.94 5.37 -22.23
N GLN A 489 25.84 4.77 -22.73
CA GLN A 489 25.35 5.04 -24.09
C GLN A 489 24.96 6.52 -24.26
N LYS A 490 24.24 7.08 -23.29
CA LYS A 490 23.89 8.51 -23.23
C LYS A 490 25.13 9.39 -23.11
N ALA A 491 26.07 9.03 -22.25
CA ALA A 491 27.28 9.82 -22.01
C ALA A 491 28.17 9.86 -23.24
N ARG A 492 28.36 8.73 -23.93
CA ARG A 492 29.11 8.68 -25.20
C ARG A 492 28.42 9.46 -26.32
N PHE A 493 27.09 9.42 -26.38
CA PHE A 493 26.34 10.28 -27.30
C PHE A 493 26.49 11.77 -26.95
N ALA A 494 26.41 12.13 -25.66
CA ALA A 494 26.58 13.50 -25.18
C ALA A 494 27.99 14.03 -25.44
N ILE A 495 29.03 13.20 -25.27
CA ILE A 495 30.41 13.52 -25.64
C ILE A 495 30.50 13.90 -27.13
N ALA A 496 29.94 13.07 -28.01
CA ALA A 496 29.93 13.33 -29.44
C ALA A 496 29.15 14.60 -29.80
N TYR A 497 28.02 14.84 -29.13
CA TYR A 497 27.21 16.04 -29.30
C TYR A 497 27.93 17.32 -28.84
N ILE A 498 28.66 17.28 -27.73
CA ILE A 498 29.49 18.40 -27.24
C ILE A 498 30.56 18.77 -28.28
N TYR A 499 31.25 17.77 -28.82
CA TYR A 499 32.25 18.00 -29.89
C TYR A 499 31.61 18.56 -31.17
N GLU A 500 30.43 18.07 -31.57
CA GLU A 500 29.71 18.54 -32.77
C GLU A 500 29.22 19.99 -32.63
N LYS A 501 28.50 20.31 -31.55
CA LYS A 501 27.72 21.55 -31.45
C LYS A 501 28.41 22.67 -30.69
N HIS A 502 29.17 22.34 -29.66
CA HIS A 502 29.69 23.34 -28.72
C HIS A 502 31.18 23.60 -28.93
N LEU A 503 31.99 22.54 -29.09
CA LEU A 503 33.42 22.68 -29.36
C LEU A 503 33.76 22.74 -30.86
N LYS A 504 32.81 22.41 -31.73
CA LYS A 504 32.92 22.43 -33.20
C LYS A 504 34.14 21.67 -33.75
N ASP A 505 34.56 20.62 -33.05
CA ASP A 505 35.65 19.73 -33.45
C ASP A 505 35.04 18.55 -34.23
N VAL A 506 34.95 18.73 -35.55
CA VAL A 506 34.25 17.80 -36.46
C VAL A 506 34.89 16.42 -36.44
N GLN A 507 36.22 16.34 -36.39
CA GLN A 507 36.92 15.06 -36.40
C GLN A 507 36.66 14.27 -35.10
N LYS A 508 36.80 14.92 -33.94
CA LYS A 508 36.50 14.26 -32.65
C LYS A 508 35.03 13.89 -32.50
N ALA A 509 34.12 14.67 -33.07
CA ALA A 509 32.70 14.32 -33.09
C ALA A 509 32.45 13.05 -33.91
N ILE A 510 33.04 12.93 -35.10
CA ILE A 510 32.93 11.73 -35.95
C ILE A 510 33.55 10.52 -35.25
N ASP A 511 34.71 10.68 -34.62
CA ASP A 511 35.38 9.58 -33.89
C ASP A 511 34.50 9.09 -32.72
N ALA A 512 33.96 10.00 -31.90
CA ALA A 512 33.10 9.67 -30.77
C ALA A 512 31.77 9.02 -31.20
N TYR A 513 31.15 9.51 -32.28
CA TYR A 513 29.96 8.87 -32.85
C TYR A 513 30.27 7.49 -33.43
N SER A 514 31.44 7.31 -34.04
CA SER A 514 31.87 6.02 -34.60
C SER A 514 32.16 4.99 -33.51
N GLU A 515 32.78 5.41 -32.40
CA GLU A 515 33.01 4.58 -31.22
C GLU A 515 31.68 4.14 -30.57
N LEU A 516 30.72 5.06 -30.43
CA LEU A 516 29.37 4.74 -29.96
C LEU A 516 28.67 3.69 -30.84
N ILE A 517 28.80 3.80 -32.16
CA ILE A 517 28.22 2.84 -33.11
C ILE A 517 28.89 1.47 -33.01
N LYS A 518 30.22 1.46 -32.85
CA LYS A 518 31.01 0.24 -32.73
C LYS A 518 30.67 -0.52 -31.45
N GLU A 519 30.55 0.18 -30.33
CA GLU A 519 30.29 -0.42 -29.03
C GLU A 519 28.82 -0.75 -28.78
N TYR A 520 27.88 0.04 -29.33
CA TYR A 520 26.44 -0.18 -29.14
C TYR A 520 25.65 -0.17 -30.46
N PRO A 521 25.92 -1.10 -31.39
CA PRO A 521 25.43 -1.04 -32.77
C PRO A 521 23.90 -1.10 -32.91
N LYS A 522 23.20 -1.62 -31.89
CA LYS A 522 21.73 -1.75 -31.81
C LYS A 522 21.05 -0.66 -30.95
N SER A 523 21.80 0.26 -30.35
CA SER A 523 21.21 1.31 -29.51
C SER A 523 20.50 2.39 -30.33
N LYS A 524 19.47 3.01 -29.74
CA LYS A 524 18.80 4.17 -30.34
C LYS A 524 19.77 5.32 -30.62
N TYR A 525 20.80 5.49 -29.78
CA TYR A 525 21.82 6.52 -29.94
C TYR A 525 22.77 6.20 -31.11
N ALA A 526 23.11 4.92 -31.33
CA ALA A 526 23.87 4.51 -32.50
C ALA A 526 23.08 4.69 -33.81
N ALA A 527 21.75 4.50 -33.79
CA ALA A 527 20.91 4.80 -34.96
C ALA A 527 20.94 6.30 -35.32
N ILE A 528 20.93 7.19 -34.32
CA ILE A 528 21.05 8.64 -34.51
C ILE A 528 22.46 9.00 -34.99
N ALA A 529 23.50 8.44 -34.37
CA ALA A 529 24.89 8.65 -34.75
C ALA A 529 25.18 8.21 -36.20
N LYS A 530 24.62 7.08 -36.66
CA LYS A 530 24.74 6.61 -38.05
C LYS A 530 24.20 7.63 -39.05
N ARG A 531 23.08 8.28 -38.73
CA ARG A 531 22.49 9.33 -39.58
C ARG A 531 23.33 10.62 -39.58
N LYS A 532 24.06 10.87 -38.49
CA LYS A 532 24.90 12.06 -38.31
C LYS A 532 26.26 11.97 -39.02
N ILE A 533 26.80 10.76 -39.19
CA ILE A 533 28.09 10.52 -39.89
C ILE A 533 27.87 10.21 -41.39
N ALA A 534 26.65 9.91 -41.81
CA ALA A 534 26.36 9.62 -43.22
C ALA A 534 26.64 10.85 -44.12
N PRO A 535 27.34 10.69 -45.26
CA PRO A 535 27.55 11.78 -46.21
C PRO A 535 26.21 12.25 -46.80
N PRO A 536 26.07 13.55 -47.15
CA PRO A 536 24.86 14.07 -47.76
C PRO A 536 24.55 13.34 -49.08
N PRO A 537 23.28 13.05 -49.39
CA PRO A 537 22.91 12.39 -50.64
C PRO A 537 23.29 13.26 -51.85
N PRO A 538 23.68 12.65 -52.99
CA PRO A 538 24.01 13.40 -54.21
C PRO A 538 22.79 14.15 -54.74
N GLU A 539 23.00 15.40 -55.19
CA GLU A 539 21.95 16.23 -55.80
C GLU A 539 21.36 15.53 -57.05
N PRO A 540 20.03 15.56 -57.25
CA PRO A 540 19.40 14.86 -58.36
C PRO A 540 19.72 15.51 -59.71
N GLU A 541 20.19 14.71 -60.67
CA GLU A 541 20.46 15.10 -62.06
C GLU A 541 19.17 15.55 -62.78
N GLU A 542 19.19 16.74 -63.38
CA GLU A 542 18.12 17.27 -64.24
C GLU A 542 18.02 16.45 -65.54
N LYS A 543 16.84 15.91 -65.83
CA LYS A 543 16.53 15.26 -67.13
C LYS A 543 16.15 16.31 -68.18
N PRO A 544 16.50 16.13 -69.48
CA PRO A 544 16.17 17.10 -70.53
C PRO A 544 14.69 17.12 -70.87
N ALA A 545 14.21 18.31 -71.27
CA ALA A 545 12.82 18.67 -71.52
C ALA A 545 12.17 17.95 -72.72
N GLU A 546 10.92 17.53 -72.55
CA GLU A 546 9.99 17.20 -73.64
C GLU A 546 9.36 18.48 -74.20
N GLU A 547 9.28 18.54 -75.53
CA GLU A 547 8.75 19.63 -76.36
C GLU A 547 7.29 19.96 -76.05
N LYS A 548 6.98 21.27 -75.99
CA LYS A 548 5.61 21.81 -75.99
C LYS A 548 5.30 22.37 -77.37
N ASP A 549 4.22 21.87 -77.97
CA ASP A 549 3.58 22.49 -79.14
C ASP A 549 2.99 23.87 -78.79
N GLU A 550 3.22 24.81 -79.71
CA GLU A 550 2.81 26.21 -79.70
C GLU A 550 1.34 26.43 -80.12
N LYS A 551 0.88 27.66 -79.80
CA LYS A 551 -0.24 28.49 -80.34
C LYS A 551 -1.38 28.69 -79.34
N THR A 552 -1.82 29.90 -78.99
CA THR A 552 -1.66 31.22 -79.65
C THR A 552 -1.99 32.36 -78.67
N GLU A 553 -1.31 33.51 -78.88
CA GLU A 553 -1.74 34.92 -78.74
C GLU A 553 -2.12 35.45 -77.33
N GLN A 554 -1.29 36.26 -76.65
CA GLN A 554 -0.86 37.66 -76.88
C GLN A 554 -1.98 38.70 -77.01
N ALA A 555 -2.10 39.53 -75.96
CA ALA A 555 -2.22 41.00 -76.02
C ALA A 555 -1.94 41.50 -74.57
N ASP A 556 -0.76 42.03 -74.28
CA ASP A 556 -0.39 43.46 -74.37
C ASP A 556 -1.12 44.31 -73.31
N ALA A 557 -0.49 45.17 -72.51
CA ALA A 557 0.89 45.60 -72.39
C ALA A 557 1.04 46.36 -71.05
N GLU A 558 2.27 46.36 -70.51
CA GLU A 558 3.04 47.51 -69.99
C GLU A 558 2.26 48.69 -69.34
N SER A 559 2.61 49.28 -68.19
CA SER A 559 3.94 49.50 -67.60
C SER A 559 3.81 50.27 -66.26
N THR A 560 4.86 50.13 -65.44
CA THR A 560 5.52 51.17 -64.61
C THR A 560 4.94 51.69 -63.26
N VAL A 561 5.69 51.36 -62.20
CA VAL A 561 6.44 52.26 -61.27
C VAL A 561 5.71 53.04 -60.15
N ARG A 562 6.16 52.72 -58.91
CA ARG A 562 6.37 53.50 -57.66
C ARG A 562 5.24 54.23 -56.92
N GLU A 563 5.36 54.08 -55.59
CA GLU A 563 5.12 55.03 -54.48
C GLU A 563 3.71 55.60 -54.35
N GLN A 564 2.92 55.16 -53.36
CA GLN A 564 2.88 55.64 -51.96
C GLN A 564 2.61 57.14 -51.78
N GLU A 565 1.54 57.40 -51.03
CA GLU A 565 1.17 58.62 -50.28
C GLU A 565 0.71 59.81 -51.15
N GLU A 566 -0.34 60.56 -50.86
CA GLU A 566 -0.98 60.89 -49.58
C GLU A 566 -2.41 61.45 -49.84
N GLN A 567 -3.23 61.41 -48.79
CA GLN A 567 -4.56 62.02 -48.58
C GLN A 567 -4.66 63.52 -48.99
N PRO A 568 -5.86 64.17 -49.15
CA PRO A 568 -6.79 64.39 -48.02
C PRO A 568 -8.30 64.67 -48.28
N GLN A 569 -9.09 64.43 -47.21
CA GLN A 569 -10.24 65.18 -46.63
C GLN A 569 -11.31 65.77 -47.59
N LYS A 570 -12.63 65.67 -47.38
CA LYS A 570 -13.46 66.07 -46.20
C LYS A 570 -14.94 65.88 -46.66
N THR A 571 -15.87 65.30 -45.89
CA THR A 571 -16.92 65.96 -45.06
C THR A 571 -17.99 64.88 -44.77
N ALA A 572 -18.29 64.50 -43.52
CA ALA A 572 -19.28 65.06 -42.58
C ALA A 572 -20.76 64.70 -42.91
N PRO A 573 -21.70 64.68 -41.93
CA PRO A 573 -21.65 63.96 -40.64
C PRO A 573 -23.00 63.30 -40.20
N VAL A 574 -22.84 62.47 -39.15
CA VAL A 574 -23.68 61.89 -38.06
C VAL A 574 -25.05 62.55 -37.70
N PRO A 575 -25.95 61.83 -36.97
CA PRO A 575 -25.90 61.90 -35.48
C PRO A 575 -26.22 60.60 -34.68
N GLU A 576 -25.56 60.54 -33.52
CA GLU A 576 -25.92 60.10 -32.15
C GLU A 576 -26.52 58.73 -31.76
N GLU A 577 -25.87 58.21 -30.70
CA GLU A 577 -26.29 57.23 -29.69
C GLU A 577 -27.59 57.59 -28.97
N ARG A 578 -28.32 56.58 -28.47
CA ARG A 578 -29.19 56.55 -27.27
C ARG A 578 -29.60 55.07 -27.06
N GLU A 579 -29.80 54.48 -25.89
CA GLU A 579 -29.94 54.93 -24.51
C GLU A 579 -29.89 53.68 -23.59
N ALA A 580 -29.55 53.88 -22.32
CA ALA A 580 -29.75 52.89 -21.26
C ALA A 580 -30.81 53.36 -20.24
N ARG A 581 -31.41 52.40 -19.51
CA ARG A 581 -32.08 52.43 -18.16
C ARG A 581 -33.63 52.52 -18.14
N PRO A 582 -34.38 52.35 -16.99
CA PRO A 582 -34.05 51.87 -15.62
C PRO A 582 -35.08 50.95 -14.83
N LYS A 583 -34.57 50.20 -13.81
CA LYS A 583 -34.96 50.03 -12.35
C LYS A 583 -36.33 49.37 -11.91
N PRO A 584 -36.60 48.98 -10.62
CA PRO A 584 -35.84 49.07 -9.35
C PRO A 584 -35.88 47.81 -8.37
N LYS A 585 -35.26 47.96 -7.17
CA LYS A 585 -35.51 47.29 -5.84
C LYS A 585 -34.84 45.89 -5.60
N ILE A 586 -34.37 45.45 -4.41
CA ILE A 586 -34.29 45.93 -3.01
C ILE A 586 -33.28 45.02 -2.24
N ASP A 587 -32.62 45.58 -1.23
CA ASP A 587 -31.88 45.04 -0.06
C ASP A 587 -31.49 43.55 0.11
N ARG A 588 -30.26 43.38 0.62
CA ARG A 588 -29.96 42.46 1.73
C ARG A 588 -29.43 43.25 2.94
N LYS A 589 -30.22 43.30 4.00
CA LYS A 589 -29.80 43.42 5.42
C LYS A 589 -30.38 42.19 6.13
N ARG A 590 -29.51 41.34 6.68
CA ARG A 590 -29.14 41.26 8.12
C ARG A 590 -30.19 40.54 8.97
N ASP A 591 -29.66 39.53 9.67
CA ASP A 591 -29.96 39.08 11.02
C ASP A 591 -31.37 38.54 11.32
N LEU A 592 -31.43 37.21 11.51
CA LEU A 592 -31.69 36.59 12.82
C LEU A 592 -31.16 35.14 12.82
#